data_AF-A0AA49Q3N2-F1
#
_entry.id   AF-A0AA49Q3N2-F1
#
_cell.length_a   1.000
_cell.length_b   1.000
_cell.length_c   1.000
_cell.angle_alpha   90.00
_cell.angle_beta   90.00
_cell.angle_gamma   90.00
#
_symmetry.space_group_name_H-M   'P 1'
#
loop_
_entity.id
_entity.type
_entity.pdbx_description
1 polymer ?
#
loop_
_entity_poly.entity_id
_entity_poly.type
_entity_poly.pdbx_seq_one_letter_code
_entity_poly.pdbx_strand_id
1 'polypeptide(L)'
;MTTDALDALFRRLVLAAQQAGALARPIDIGEVLDTLVPYRAARRDGLLDTNDDYLHCMMQLLAGERGYIFSDDLLQDDLRNELSAINPDLGVLTTYRTAKVRIASAEAQRVLAGDTSIDLRPPTPAATDIVAPAPTPAAAPATSPATAPAVVAPAGPAVRPSVPAAIPTAPRGVSPVVSPAAPTTASPAAPTPVVQVPLVERPAEPDTLDCPYCSQSLPTDRTLKYCPHCGLNLRIRRCPGCSAEMEAEWKFCVTCGRSAP
;
A
#
# COMPACT_ATOMS: atom_id res chain seq x y z
N MET A 1 -13.32 28.58 -23.03
CA MET A 1 -12.08 27.80 -23.20
C MET A 1 -12.39 26.43 -22.61
N THR A 2 -12.54 25.41 -23.45
CA THR A 2 -12.72 24.03 -22.99
C THR A 2 -11.46 23.65 -22.23
N THR A 3 -11.59 23.42 -20.93
CA THR A 3 -10.48 22.94 -20.09
C THR A 3 -10.11 21.56 -20.58
N ASP A 4 -8.90 21.41 -21.12
CA ASP A 4 -8.40 20.13 -21.62
C ASP A 4 -8.01 19.19 -20.47
N ALA A 5 -7.91 17.88 -20.73
CA ALA A 5 -7.49 16.88 -19.75
C ALA A 5 -6.15 17.25 -19.09
N LEU A 6 -5.21 17.73 -19.91
CA LEU A 6 -3.89 18.20 -19.49
C LEU A 6 -3.97 19.41 -18.54
N ASP A 7 -4.86 20.37 -18.82
CA ASP A 7 -5.03 21.57 -18.01
C ASP A 7 -5.57 21.26 -16.61
N ALA A 8 -6.48 20.31 -16.51
CA ALA A 8 -7.01 19.90 -15.21
C ALA A 8 -6.00 19.07 -14.43
N LEU A 9 -5.25 18.18 -15.10
CA LEU A 9 -4.18 17.42 -14.47
C LEU A 9 -3.12 18.36 -13.90
N PHE A 10 -2.72 19.38 -14.67
CA PHE A 10 -1.82 20.43 -14.19
C PHE A 10 -2.42 21.23 -13.04
N ARG A 11 -3.70 21.63 -13.14
CA ARG A 11 -4.38 22.37 -12.07
C ARG A 11 -4.36 21.59 -10.77
N ARG A 12 -4.63 20.29 -10.82
CA ARG A 12 -4.54 19.39 -9.67
C ARG A 12 -3.13 19.29 -9.12
N LEU A 13 -2.14 19.08 -9.98
CA LEU A 13 -0.74 19.03 -9.58
C LEU A 13 -0.35 20.29 -8.81
N VAL A 14 -0.70 21.46 -9.33
CA VAL A 14 -0.36 22.75 -8.73
C VAL A 14 -1.01 22.91 -7.35
N LEU A 15 -2.30 22.60 -7.23
CA LEU A 15 -3.00 22.71 -5.94
C LEU A 15 -2.48 21.70 -4.90
N ALA A 16 -2.17 20.46 -5.33
CA ALA A 16 -1.57 19.45 -4.45
C ALA A 16 -0.15 19.85 -4.01
N ALA A 17 0.66 20.35 -4.95
CA ALA A 17 2.01 20.83 -4.67
C ALA A 17 2.00 22.08 -3.76
N GLN A 18 0.99 22.95 -3.87
CA GLN A 18 0.80 24.08 -2.97
C GLN A 18 0.52 23.61 -1.53
N GLN A 19 -0.41 22.67 -1.36
CA GLN A 19 -0.75 22.11 -0.04
C GLN A 19 0.44 21.40 0.61
N ALA A 20 1.26 20.74 -0.20
CA ALA A 20 2.49 20.07 0.26
C ALA A 20 3.70 21.02 0.44
N GLY A 21 3.58 22.31 0.09
CA GLY A 21 4.69 23.26 0.11
C GLY A 21 5.82 22.93 -0.88
N ALA A 22 5.52 22.16 -1.93
CA ALA A 22 6.50 21.63 -2.88
C ALA A 22 6.75 22.51 -4.12
N LEU A 23 6.02 23.63 -4.29
CA LEU A 23 6.10 24.47 -5.50
C LEU A 23 7.48 25.08 -5.78
N ALA A 24 8.27 25.36 -4.74
CA ALA A 24 9.57 26.03 -4.87
C ALA A 24 10.76 25.06 -5.01
N ARG A 25 10.55 23.77 -4.74
CA ARG A 25 11.61 22.76 -4.76
C ARG A 25 11.56 21.90 -6.03
N PRO A 26 12.68 21.30 -6.45
CA PRO A 26 12.65 20.22 -7.42
C PRO A 26 11.89 19.01 -6.86
N ILE A 27 10.93 18.48 -7.62
CA ILE A 27 10.08 17.34 -7.25
C ILE A 27 10.51 16.13 -8.08
N ASP A 28 10.50 14.93 -7.48
CA ASP A 28 10.74 13.68 -8.22
C ASP A 28 9.51 13.28 -9.03
N ILE A 29 9.70 12.71 -10.23
CA ILE A 29 8.58 12.15 -11.02
C ILE A 29 7.81 11.10 -10.21
N GLY A 30 8.50 10.28 -9.42
CA GLY A 30 7.87 9.32 -8.52
C GLY A 30 6.97 10.00 -7.47
N GLU A 31 7.39 11.13 -6.92
CA GLU A 31 6.58 11.90 -5.96
C GLU A 31 5.33 12.48 -6.64
N VAL A 32 5.47 12.96 -7.89
CA VAL A 32 4.35 13.43 -8.70
C VAL A 32 3.32 12.32 -8.92
N LEU A 33 3.77 11.13 -9.34
CA LEU A 33 2.91 9.99 -9.66
C LEU A 33 2.23 9.37 -8.43
N ASP A 34 2.96 9.24 -7.32
CA ASP A 34 2.49 8.49 -6.15
C ASP A 34 1.77 9.36 -5.12
N THR A 35 2.21 10.62 -4.96
CA THR A 35 1.78 11.49 -3.85
C THR A 35 0.95 12.67 -4.32
N LEU A 36 1.43 13.43 -5.31
CA LEU A 36 0.76 14.67 -5.72
C LEU A 36 -0.45 14.41 -6.61
N VAL A 37 -0.31 13.52 -7.58
CA VAL A 37 -1.35 13.24 -8.59
C VAL A 37 -1.53 11.73 -8.79
N PRO A 38 -1.96 10.98 -7.77
CA PRO A 38 -2.22 9.55 -7.96
C PRO A 38 -3.40 9.32 -8.90
N TYR A 39 -3.37 8.23 -9.69
CA TYR A 39 -4.41 7.88 -10.66
C TYR A 39 -5.83 7.95 -10.09
N ARG A 40 -6.05 7.44 -8.87
CA ARG A 40 -7.36 7.47 -8.20
C ARG A 40 -7.90 8.88 -7.99
N ALA A 41 -7.01 9.84 -7.74
CA ALA A 41 -7.36 11.23 -7.54
C ALA A 41 -7.67 11.91 -8.88
N ALA A 42 -6.85 11.67 -9.90
CA ALA A 42 -7.08 12.19 -11.25
C ALA A 42 -8.39 11.68 -11.87
N ARG A 43 -8.76 10.42 -11.62
CA ARG A 43 -10.04 9.83 -12.05
C ARG A 43 -11.26 10.48 -11.37
N ARG A 44 -11.12 10.96 -10.13
CA ARG A 44 -12.23 11.57 -9.36
C ARG A 44 -12.68 12.90 -9.97
N ASP A 45 -11.76 13.60 -10.64
CA ASP A 45 -12.06 14.85 -11.33
C ASP A 45 -12.76 14.63 -12.69
N GLY A 46 -12.98 13.37 -13.08
CA GLY A 46 -13.82 12.99 -14.21
C GLY A 46 -13.23 13.28 -15.60
N LEU A 47 -11.93 13.59 -15.67
CA LEU A 47 -11.25 13.95 -16.92
C LEU A 47 -10.40 12.83 -17.52
N LEU A 48 -10.18 11.73 -16.78
CA LEU A 48 -9.39 10.58 -17.21
C LEU A 48 -10.12 9.30 -16.85
N ASP A 49 -10.47 8.51 -17.86
CA ASP A 49 -11.29 7.32 -17.71
C ASP A 49 -10.45 6.07 -17.45
N THR A 50 -9.31 5.95 -18.15
CA THR A 50 -8.39 4.82 -18.04
C THR A 50 -7.04 5.22 -17.45
N ASN A 51 -6.31 4.21 -16.94
CA ASN A 51 -4.95 4.43 -16.46
C ASN A 51 -4.00 4.81 -17.60
N ASP A 52 -4.25 4.29 -18.81
CA ASP A 52 -3.43 4.58 -19.98
C ASP A 52 -3.62 6.04 -20.40
N ASP A 53 -4.85 6.57 -20.38
CA ASP A 53 -5.11 8.00 -20.63
C ASP A 53 -4.37 8.88 -19.61
N TYR A 54 -4.38 8.47 -18.34
CA TYR A 54 -3.67 9.18 -17.27
C TYR A 54 -2.16 9.18 -17.50
N LEU A 55 -1.57 8.03 -17.82
CA LEU A 55 -0.14 7.91 -18.06
C LEU A 55 0.27 8.67 -19.32
N HIS A 56 -0.56 8.66 -20.37
CA HIS A 56 -0.35 9.42 -21.58
C HIS A 56 -0.38 10.94 -21.31
N CYS A 57 -1.40 11.45 -20.61
CA CYS A 57 -1.46 12.86 -20.20
C CYS A 57 -0.30 13.24 -19.26
N MET A 58 0.12 12.34 -18.37
CA MET A 58 1.28 12.59 -17.51
C MET A 58 2.57 12.67 -18.33
N MET A 59 2.73 11.81 -19.34
CA MET A 59 3.87 11.85 -20.25
C MET A 59 3.91 13.16 -21.05
N GLN A 60 2.76 13.61 -21.58
CA GLN A 60 2.62 14.91 -22.25
C GLN A 60 3.02 16.07 -21.33
N LEU A 61 2.54 16.05 -20.09
CA LEU A 61 2.88 17.07 -19.11
C LEU A 61 4.39 17.11 -18.83
N LEU A 62 5.02 15.94 -18.65
CA LEU A 62 6.45 15.81 -18.37
C LEU A 62 7.35 16.11 -19.57
N ALA A 63 6.89 15.84 -20.79
CA ALA A 63 7.54 16.25 -22.04
C ALA A 63 7.58 17.77 -22.25
N GLY A 64 6.96 18.53 -21.33
CA GLY A 64 6.92 19.99 -21.35
C GLY A 64 5.85 20.55 -22.27
N GLU A 65 4.81 19.76 -22.59
CA GLU A 65 3.72 20.24 -23.42
C GLU A 65 3.07 21.47 -22.77
N ARG A 66 2.90 22.54 -23.56
CA ARG A 66 2.40 23.86 -23.12
C ARG A 66 3.26 24.59 -22.09
N GLY A 67 4.46 24.10 -21.78
CA GLY A 67 5.41 24.76 -20.88
C GLY A 67 5.00 24.77 -19.41
N TYR A 68 4.17 23.81 -18.99
CA TYR A 68 3.71 23.70 -17.60
C TYR A 68 4.77 23.16 -16.65
N ILE A 69 5.61 22.28 -17.16
CA ILE A 69 6.62 21.57 -16.41
C ILE A 69 7.95 21.63 -17.17
N PHE A 70 9.02 21.86 -16.41
CA PHE A 70 10.39 21.85 -16.88
C PHE A 70 11.17 20.75 -16.18
N SER A 71 11.78 19.88 -16.97
CA SER A 71 12.66 18.79 -16.53
C SER A 71 14.02 18.92 -17.26
N ASP A 72 14.88 17.91 -17.17
CA ASP A 72 16.10 17.84 -17.97
C ASP A 72 15.77 17.82 -19.47
N ASP A 73 16.54 18.53 -20.30
CA ASP A 73 16.24 18.71 -21.72
C ASP A 73 16.28 17.38 -22.48
N LEU A 74 17.27 16.52 -22.19
CA LEU A 74 17.36 15.18 -22.79
C LEU A 74 16.15 14.32 -22.44
N LEU A 75 15.71 14.36 -21.17
CA LEU A 75 14.52 13.66 -20.72
C LEU A 75 13.26 14.14 -21.46
N GLN A 76 13.09 15.45 -21.60
CA GLN A 76 11.92 15.99 -22.30
C GLN A 76 11.93 15.64 -23.78
N ASP A 77 13.10 15.64 -24.42
CA ASP A 77 13.26 15.23 -25.81
C ASP A 77 12.99 13.73 -25.99
N ASP A 78 13.49 12.87 -25.09
CA ASP A 78 13.21 11.43 -25.09
C ASP A 78 11.71 11.16 -24.98
N LEU A 79 11.01 11.78 -24.02
CA LEU A 79 9.57 11.62 -23.84
C LEU A 79 8.77 12.16 -25.04
N ARG A 80 9.22 13.27 -25.65
CA ARG A 80 8.58 13.83 -26.84
C ARG A 80 8.75 12.93 -28.07
N ASN A 81 9.92 12.33 -28.21
CA ASN A 81 10.18 11.35 -29.27
C ASN A 81 9.27 10.12 -29.09
N GLU A 82 9.12 9.63 -27.85
CA GLU A 82 8.24 8.51 -27.55
C GLU A 82 6.77 8.83 -27.85
N LEU A 83 6.28 10.02 -27.46
CA LEU A 83 4.92 10.48 -27.79
C LEU A 83 4.67 10.64 -29.29
N SER A 84 5.72 10.84 -30.09
CA SER A 84 5.61 10.91 -31.55
C SER A 84 5.54 9.54 -32.22
N ALA A 85 5.86 8.46 -31.49
CA ALA A 85 5.77 7.10 -31.99
C ALA A 85 4.31 6.68 -32.16
N ILE A 86 4.08 5.78 -33.12
CA ILE A 86 2.74 5.21 -33.37
C ILE A 86 2.21 4.45 -32.15
N ASN A 87 3.10 3.80 -31.41
CA ASN A 87 2.78 3.06 -30.19
C ASN A 87 3.71 3.56 -29.08
N PRO A 88 3.34 4.62 -28.35
CA PRO A 88 4.16 5.16 -27.27
C PRO A 88 4.25 4.19 -26.09
N ASP A 89 5.45 3.92 -25.58
CA ASP A 89 5.64 3.12 -24.35
C ASP A 89 5.51 3.99 -23.09
N LEU A 90 4.34 3.91 -22.45
CA LEU A 90 4.04 4.61 -21.20
C LEU A 90 4.85 4.08 -19.99
N GLY A 91 5.45 2.89 -20.11
CA GLY A 91 6.31 2.29 -19.10
C GLY A 91 7.59 3.08 -18.84
N VAL A 92 8.04 3.88 -19.81
CA VAL A 92 9.24 4.73 -19.74
C VAL A 92 9.21 5.69 -18.54
N LEU A 93 8.03 6.13 -18.10
CA LEU A 93 7.85 6.96 -16.91
C LEU A 93 8.37 6.31 -15.62
N THR A 94 8.38 4.98 -15.55
CA THR A 94 8.90 4.25 -14.38
C THR A 94 10.42 4.34 -14.28
N THR A 95 11.12 4.36 -15.41
CA THR A 95 12.58 4.51 -15.50
C THR A 95 13.02 5.89 -14.99
N TYR A 96 12.25 6.93 -15.30
CA TYR A 96 12.56 8.31 -14.93
C TYR A 96 12.00 8.74 -13.57
N ARG A 97 11.54 7.81 -12.72
CA ARG A 97 10.94 8.14 -11.40
C ARG A 97 11.82 9.03 -10.50
N THR A 98 13.13 8.91 -10.59
CA THR A 98 14.09 9.70 -9.80
C THR A 98 14.53 11.01 -10.46
N ALA A 99 14.05 11.29 -11.67
CA ALA A 99 14.35 12.53 -12.36
C ALA A 99 13.65 13.70 -11.67
N LYS A 100 14.36 14.84 -11.64
CA LYS A 100 13.90 16.06 -10.98
C LYS A 100 13.15 16.94 -11.95
N VAL A 101 12.04 17.49 -11.46
CA VAL A 101 11.08 18.24 -12.24
C VAL A 101 10.73 19.53 -11.51
N ARG A 102 10.52 20.60 -12.27
CA ARG A 102 10.11 21.91 -11.77
C ARG A 102 8.80 22.34 -12.41
N ILE A 103 7.91 22.86 -11.58
CA ILE A 103 6.65 23.45 -12.02
C ILE A 103 6.92 24.89 -12.49
N ALA A 104 6.33 25.29 -13.62
CA ALA A 104 6.40 26.65 -14.12
C ALA A 104 5.71 27.62 -13.12
N SER A 105 6.49 28.47 -12.44
CA SER A 105 5.97 29.34 -11.38
C SER A 105 4.94 30.34 -11.88
N ALA A 106 5.08 30.85 -13.11
CA ALA A 106 4.15 31.79 -13.71
C ALA A 106 2.77 31.16 -13.96
N GLU A 107 2.72 29.95 -14.51
CA GLU A 107 1.47 29.24 -14.78
C GLU A 107 0.83 28.70 -13.49
N ALA A 108 1.64 28.23 -12.54
CA ALA A 108 1.16 27.87 -11.22
C ALA A 108 0.44 29.05 -10.54
N GLN A 109 1.02 30.26 -10.59
CA GLN A 109 0.40 31.44 -10.00
C GLN A 109 -0.93 31.82 -10.67
N ARG A 110 -1.05 31.62 -11.99
CA ARG A 110 -2.32 31.84 -12.72
C ARG A 110 -3.40 30.87 -12.29
N VAL A 111 -3.05 29.60 -12.10
CA VAL A 111 -3.96 28.58 -11.56
C VAL A 111 -4.44 28.95 -10.16
N LEU A 112 -3.52 29.38 -9.29
CA LEU A 112 -3.83 29.80 -7.92
C LEU A 112 -4.71 31.07 -7.88
N ALA A 113 -4.54 31.97 -8.83
CA ALA A 113 -5.35 33.18 -8.96
C ALA A 113 -6.74 32.92 -9.57
N GLY A 114 -6.92 31.77 -10.23
CA GLY A 114 -8.19 31.34 -10.82
C GLY A 114 -9.11 30.64 -9.82
N ASP A 115 -10.20 30.08 -10.35
CA ASP A 115 -11.13 29.29 -9.55
C ASP A 115 -10.46 27.97 -9.12
N THR A 116 -10.21 27.83 -7.81
CA THR A 116 -9.49 26.71 -7.19
C THR A 116 -10.40 25.57 -6.76
N SER A 117 -11.62 25.53 -7.30
CA SER A 117 -12.63 24.50 -7.03
C SER A 117 -12.22 23.13 -7.62
N ILE A 118 -11.25 22.46 -6.99
CA ILE A 118 -10.93 21.05 -7.18
C ILE A 118 -11.04 20.36 -5.82
N ASP A 119 -11.69 19.20 -5.76
CA ASP A 119 -11.74 18.37 -4.56
C ASP A 119 -10.37 17.68 -4.36
N LEU A 120 -9.48 18.39 -3.67
CA LEU A 120 -8.18 17.87 -3.23
C LEU A 120 -8.30 16.91 -2.05
N ARG A 121 -9.50 16.69 -1.53
CA ARG A 121 -9.70 15.79 -0.40
C ARG A 121 -9.09 14.43 -0.75
N PRO A 122 -8.08 13.96 0.00
CA PRO A 122 -7.62 12.59 -0.15
C PRO A 122 -8.84 11.69 0.04
N PRO A 123 -8.99 10.61 -0.76
CA PRO A 123 -10.22 9.83 -0.76
C PRO A 123 -10.55 9.38 0.67
N THR A 124 -11.49 10.07 1.30
CA THR A 124 -12.31 9.44 2.32
C THR A 124 -13.14 8.45 1.54
N PRO A 125 -13.06 7.14 1.80
CA PRO A 125 -13.95 6.20 1.14
C PRO A 125 -15.37 6.58 1.54
N ALA A 126 -16.08 7.27 0.64
CA ALA A 126 -17.49 7.51 0.77
C ALA A 126 -18.15 6.15 0.72
N ALA A 127 -18.83 5.78 1.82
CA ALA A 127 -19.70 4.64 1.85
C ALA A 127 -20.82 4.89 0.82
N THR A 128 -20.75 4.21 -0.31
CA THR A 128 -21.85 4.18 -1.26
C THR A 128 -22.94 3.31 -0.65
N ASP A 129 -24.09 3.92 -0.35
CA ASP A 129 -25.34 3.22 -0.09
C ASP A 129 -25.66 2.31 -1.28
N ILE A 130 -25.37 1.02 -1.13
CA ILE A 130 -25.90 0.00 -2.03
C ILE A 130 -27.27 -0.37 -1.49
N VAL A 131 -28.29 0.09 -2.21
CA VAL A 131 -29.65 -0.44 -2.19
C VAL A 131 -29.58 -1.97 -2.20
N ALA A 132 -30.15 -2.58 -1.16
CA ALA A 132 -30.24 -4.02 -1.01
C ALA A 132 -31.09 -4.65 -2.14
N PRO A 133 -30.66 -5.80 -2.69
CA PRO A 133 -31.59 -6.82 -3.13
C PRO A 133 -31.47 -8.04 -2.21
N ALA A 134 -32.58 -8.47 -1.65
CA ALA A 134 -32.74 -9.77 -1.02
C ALA A 134 -34.05 -10.41 -1.54
N PRO A 135 -34.26 -11.73 -1.38
CA PRO A 135 -33.34 -12.83 -1.65
C PRO A 135 -33.99 -13.91 -2.55
N THR A 136 -33.14 -14.84 -3.00
CA THR A 136 -33.43 -16.09 -3.71
C THR A 136 -34.36 -17.04 -2.92
N PRO A 137 -35.02 -18.00 -3.59
CA PRO A 137 -35.22 -19.32 -3.01
C PRO A 137 -34.59 -20.45 -3.85
N ALA A 138 -34.15 -21.47 -3.10
CA ALA A 138 -33.44 -22.67 -3.52
C ALA A 138 -34.32 -23.71 -4.24
N ALA A 139 -33.71 -24.55 -5.09
CA ALA A 139 -33.64 -26.02 -4.93
C ALA A 139 -33.18 -26.73 -6.23
N ALA A 140 -32.40 -27.79 -6.03
CA ALA A 140 -31.62 -28.66 -6.94
C ALA A 140 -32.44 -29.57 -7.90
N PRO A 141 -31.90 -30.66 -8.49
CA PRO A 141 -30.66 -30.89 -9.29
C PRO A 141 -30.95 -31.59 -10.65
N ALA A 142 -30.01 -31.63 -11.61
CA ALA A 142 -29.94 -32.71 -12.61
C ALA A 142 -28.61 -32.78 -13.40
N THR A 143 -27.96 -33.95 -13.29
CA THR A 143 -27.29 -34.75 -14.36
C THR A 143 -26.16 -34.19 -15.23
N SER A 144 -24.97 -34.80 -15.06
CA SER A 144 -23.92 -34.96 -16.10
C SER A 144 -24.41 -35.80 -17.30
N PRO A 145 -23.72 -35.76 -18.45
CA PRO A 145 -22.62 -36.72 -18.66
C PRO A 145 -21.37 -36.17 -19.36
N ALA A 146 -20.33 -37.00 -19.29
CA ALA A 146 -18.99 -36.84 -19.79
C ALA A 146 -18.88 -36.88 -21.33
N THR A 147 -17.82 -36.26 -21.88
CA THR A 147 -17.14 -36.73 -23.11
C THR A 147 -15.69 -36.24 -23.10
N ALA A 148 -14.73 -37.18 -23.10
CA ALA A 148 -13.32 -36.96 -23.42
C ALA A 148 -13.11 -37.03 -24.95
N PRO A 149 -11.99 -36.53 -25.50
CA PRO A 149 -11.01 -37.53 -25.95
C PRO A 149 -9.53 -37.14 -25.81
N ALA A 150 -8.75 -38.21 -25.57
CA ALA A 150 -7.48 -38.62 -26.16
C ALA A 150 -6.32 -37.63 -26.43
N VAL A 151 -5.21 -38.03 -25.81
CA VAL A 151 -3.78 -37.69 -25.94
C VAL A 151 -3.25 -37.81 -27.38
N VAL A 152 -2.42 -36.84 -27.82
CA VAL A 152 -1.24 -37.10 -28.68
C VAL A 152 -0.12 -36.10 -28.33
N ALA A 153 1.03 -36.62 -27.90
CA ALA A 153 2.31 -35.90 -27.78
C ALA A 153 3.08 -35.99 -29.11
N PRO A 154 4.05 -35.09 -29.36
CA PRO A 154 5.44 -35.59 -29.39
C PRO A 154 6.55 -34.63 -28.90
N ALA A 155 7.59 -35.28 -28.37
CA ALA A 155 9.05 -35.03 -28.43
C ALA A 155 9.64 -33.60 -28.39
N GLY A 156 10.52 -33.37 -27.40
CA GLY A 156 11.35 -32.16 -27.23
C GLY A 156 12.60 -32.10 -28.13
N PRO A 157 13.52 -31.15 -27.84
CA PRO A 157 14.78 -31.58 -27.23
C PRO A 157 15.26 -30.71 -26.07
N ALA A 158 16.15 -31.32 -25.29
CA ALA A 158 16.71 -30.88 -24.03
C ALA A 158 17.77 -29.77 -24.15
N VAL A 159 17.73 -28.81 -23.22
CA VAL A 159 18.87 -27.94 -22.89
C VAL A 159 19.11 -28.04 -21.38
N ARG A 160 20.31 -28.48 -21.01
CA ARG A 160 20.79 -28.64 -19.62
C ARG A 160 21.26 -27.29 -19.07
N PRO A 161 20.98 -26.97 -17.79
CA PRO A 161 21.82 -26.04 -17.03
C PRO A 161 22.81 -26.79 -16.13
N SER A 162 24.06 -26.35 -16.18
CA SER A 162 25.19 -26.83 -15.39
C SER A 162 25.15 -26.31 -13.95
N VAL A 163 25.50 -27.19 -13.01
CA VAL A 163 25.68 -26.95 -11.57
C VAL A 163 27.10 -26.43 -11.30
N PRO A 164 27.32 -25.62 -10.26
CA PRO A 164 28.52 -25.80 -9.46
C PRO A 164 28.20 -26.15 -8.00
N ALA A 165 28.99 -27.12 -7.52
CA ALA A 165 29.00 -27.67 -6.18
C ALA A 165 29.75 -26.77 -5.19
N ALA A 166 29.38 -26.83 -3.91
CA ALA A 166 30.24 -27.34 -2.82
C ALA A 166 29.75 -26.83 -1.47
N ILE A 167 29.34 -27.76 -0.61
CA ILE A 167 29.09 -27.55 0.82
C ILE A 167 30.28 -28.17 1.55
N PRO A 168 31.00 -27.44 2.41
CA PRO A 168 31.92 -28.04 3.37
C PRO A 168 31.19 -28.41 4.67
N THR A 169 31.46 -29.65 5.09
CA THR A 169 30.96 -30.37 6.26
C THR A 169 31.87 -30.14 7.48
N ALA A 170 31.30 -30.34 8.69
CA ALA A 170 31.91 -30.84 9.96
C ALA A 170 31.89 -29.85 11.15
N PRO A 171 32.03 -30.31 12.42
CA PRO A 171 31.48 -31.53 13.04
C PRO A 171 30.79 -31.28 14.41
N ARG A 172 30.27 -32.41 14.93
CA ARG A 172 29.69 -32.67 16.26
C ARG A 172 30.48 -32.11 17.45
N GLY A 173 29.75 -31.75 18.52
CA GLY A 173 30.31 -31.72 19.88
C GLY A 173 29.32 -31.37 21.01
N VAL A 174 28.85 -32.41 21.70
CA VAL A 174 28.72 -32.55 23.17
C VAL A 174 27.69 -31.69 23.95
N SER A 175 26.65 -32.36 24.45
CA SER A 175 25.76 -31.95 25.54
C SER A 175 26.50 -31.77 26.88
N PRO A 176 25.91 -31.02 27.84
CA PRO A 176 25.69 -31.66 29.13
C PRO A 176 24.28 -31.44 29.71
N VAL A 177 23.79 -32.53 30.30
CA VAL A 177 22.69 -32.62 31.26
C VAL A 177 23.21 -32.22 32.64
N VAL A 178 22.53 -31.32 33.35
CA VAL A 178 22.44 -31.33 34.83
C VAL A 178 21.10 -30.71 35.27
N SER A 179 20.29 -31.51 35.96
CA SER A 179 19.16 -31.10 36.83
C SER A 179 19.60 -31.22 38.31
N PRO A 180 18.70 -31.11 39.32
CA PRO A 180 18.17 -29.89 39.98
C PRO A 180 18.49 -29.88 41.50
N ALA A 181 18.20 -28.80 42.25
CA ALA A 181 18.06 -28.86 43.71
C ALA A 181 17.18 -27.75 44.32
N ALA A 182 16.36 -28.14 45.29
CA ALA A 182 15.26 -27.44 45.97
C ALA A 182 15.70 -26.39 47.01
N PRO A 183 14.76 -25.77 47.77
CA PRO A 183 14.36 -26.41 49.04
C PRO A 183 12.89 -26.25 49.50
N THR A 184 12.42 -27.33 50.14
CA THR A 184 11.79 -27.42 51.48
C THR A 184 10.38 -26.91 51.79
N THR A 185 9.74 -27.78 52.57
CA THR A 185 8.36 -27.98 53.05
C THR A 185 7.87 -27.13 54.23
N ALA A 186 6.52 -27.05 54.31
CA ALA A 186 5.62 -27.15 55.48
C ALA A 186 5.21 -25.91 56.33
N SER A 187 3.94 -25.50 56.14
CA SER A 187 2.77 -25.40 57.07
C SER A 187 2.99 -25.10 58.57
N PRO A 188 2.18 -24.23 59.24
CA PRO A 188 0.80 -24.61 59.66
C PRO A 188 -0.30 -23.51 59.76
N ALA A 189 -1.55 -24.00 59.61
CA ALA A 189 -2.80 -23.75 60.38
C ALA A 189 -3.49 -22.37 60.58
N ALA A 190 -4.75 -22.32 60.07
CA ALA A 190 -6.01 -21.82 60.67
C ALA A 190 -6.34 -20.29 60.65
N PRO A 191 -7.60 -19.87 60.96
CA PRO A 191 -8.74 -19.76 60.04
C PRO A 191 -9.24 -18.30 59.81
N THR A 192 -10.09 -18.15 58.79
CA THR A 192 -10.85 -16.98 58.29
C THR A 192 -11.12 -15.78 59.22
N PRO A 193 -11.12 -14.56 58.65
CA PRO A 193 -12.39 -13.86 58.49
C PRO A 193 -12.66 -13.40 57.05
N VAL A 194 -13.92 -13.52 56.64
CA VAL A 194 -14.47 -13.04 55.38
C VAL A 194 -14.46 -11.51 55.42
N VAL A 195 -13.49 -10.88 54.75
CA VAL A 195 -13.54 -9.44 54.45
C VAL A 195 -14.16 -9.30 53.06
N GLN A 196 -15.36 -8.74 53.03
CA GLN A 196 -16.06 -8.38 51.82
C GLN A 196 -15.24 -7.33 51.08
N VAL A 197 -14.63 -7.72 49.96
CA VAL A 197 -14.08 -6.77 48.99
C VAL A 197 -15.29 -6.03 48.40
N PRO A 198 -15.33 -4.68 48.46
CA PRO A 198 -16.35 -3.91 47.79
C PRO A 198 -16.32 -4.29 46.31
N LEU A 199 -17.50 -4.40 45.71
CA LEU A 199 -17.68 -4.50 44.28
C LEU A 199 -17.04 -3.25 43.65
N VAL A 200 -15.74 -3.31 43.36
CA VAL A 200 -15.10 -2.35 42.47
C VAL A 200 -15.71 -2.66 41.12
N GLU A 201 -16.70 -1.84 40.75
CA GLU A 201 -17.16 -1.73 39.39
C GLU A 201 -15.91 -1.70 38.51
N ARG A 202 -15.75 -2.76 37.71
CA ARG A 202 -14.79 -2.80 36.62
C ARG A 202 -14.95 -1.46 35.89
N PRO A 203 -13.89 -0.64 35.78
CA PRO A 203 -13.90 0.44 34.80
C PRO A 203 -14.28 -0.21 33.47
N ALA A 204 -15.31 0.33 32.82
CA ALA A 204 -15.69 -0.07 31.48
C ALA A 204 -14.42 -0.13 30.64
N GLU A 205 -14.09 -1.34 30.16
CA GLU A 205 -12.99 -1.54 29.23
C GLU A 205 -13.21 -0.59 28.05
N PRO A 206 -12.28 0.34 27.74
CA PRO A 206 -12.35 1.07 26.50
C PRO A 206 -11.91 0.09 25.42
N ASP A 207 -12.84 -0.74 24.95
CA ASP A 207 -12.65 -1.56 23.75
C ASP A 207 -12.73 -0.68 22.50
N THR A 208 -11.93 0.38 22.48
CA THR A 208 -11.59 1.17 21.31
C THR A 208 -10.26 0.64 20.83
N LEU A 209 -10.31 -0.39 19.98
CA LEU A 209 -9.12 -0.92 19.33
C LEU A 209 -8.68 0.12 18.27
N ASP A 210 -7.80 1.05 18.62
CA ASP A 210 -7.34 2.04 17.64
C ASP A 210 -6.29 1.43 16.72
N CYS A 211 -6.33 1.81 15.43
CA CYS A 211 -5.31 1.37 14.49
C CYS A 211 -3.94 1.98 14.86
N PRO A 212 -2.87 1.17 15.00
CA PRO A 212 -1.55 1.68 15.41
C PRO A 212 -0.87 2.60 14.40
N TYR A 213 -1.39 2.68 13.17
CA TYR A 213 -0.83 3.54 12.11
C TYR A 213 -1.60 4.84 11.92
N CYS A 214 -2.93 4.77 11.82
CA CYS A 214 -3.75 5.96 11.55
C CYS A 214 -4.57 6.44 12.75
N SER A 215 -4.44 5.78 13.91
CA SER A 215 -5.14 6.07 15.17
C SER A 215 -6.65 6.25 15.03
N GLN A 216 -7.25 5.60 14.04
CA GLN A 216 -8.71 5.57 13.86
C GLN A 216 -9.27 4.38 14.61
N SER A 217 -10.43 4.57 15.22
CA SER A 217 -11.15 3.54 15.95
C SER A 217 -11.53 2.38 15.03
N LEU A 218 -11.03 1.18 15.31
CA LEU A 218 -11.44 -0.02 14.59
C LEU A 218 -12.74 -0.56 15.20
N PRO A 219 -13.72 -0.95 14.37
CA PRO A 219 -14.94 -1.56 14.87
C PRO A 219 -14.62 -2.91 15.53
N THR A 220 -15.03 -3.05 16.79
CA THR A 220 -14.74 -4.22 17.66
C THR A 220 -15.69 -5.39 17.40
N ASP A 221 -16.77 -5.18 16.64
CA ASP A 221 -17.81 -6.17 16.35
C ASP A 221 -17.36 -7.29 15.39
N ARG A 222 -16.17 -7.15 14.77
CA ARG A 222 -15.65 -8.11 13.80
C ARG A 222 -14.12 -8.22 13.80
N THR A 223 -13.61 -9.41 13.51
CA THR A 223 -12.16 -9.63 13.31
C THR A 223 -11.69 -9.01 11.99
N LEU A 224 -10.98 -7.89 12.05
CA LEU A 224 -10.43 -7.22 10.87
C LEU A 224 -9.05 -7.75 10.50
N LYS A 225 -8.88 -8.19 9.25
CA LYS A 225 -7.56 -8.54 8.69
C LYS A 225 -6.78 -7.30 8.24
N TYR A 226 -7.50 -6.26 7.81
CA TYR A 226 -6.95 -5.00 7.32
C TYR A 226 -7.72 -3.84 7.98
N CYS A 227 -7.04 -2.74 8.23
CA CYS A 227 -7.66 -1.50 8.69
C CYS A 227 -8.47 -0.86 7.54
N PRO A 228 -9.76 -0.55 7.73
CA PRO A 228 -10.61 0.06 6.70
C PRO A 228 -10.24 1.53 6.40
N HIS A 229 -9.49 2.19 7.28
CA HIS A 229 -9.13 3.59 7.13
C HIS A 229 -7.78 3.82 6.44
N CYS A 230 -6.77 2.98 6.72
CA CYS A 230 -5.42 3.15 6.18
C CYS A 230 -4.91 1.94 5.37
N GLY A 231 -5.67 0.85 5.28
CA GLY A 231 -5.26 -0.35 4.55
C GLY A 231 -4.17 -1.18 5.23
N LEU A 232 -3.71 -0.81 6.44
CA LEU A 232 -2.70 -1.58 7.18
C LEU A 232 -3.19 -3.01 7.43
N ASN A 233 -2.37 -4.00 7.10
CA ASN A 233 -2.63 -5.39 7.47
C ASN A 233 -2.44 -5.57 8.98
N LEU A 234 -3.54 -5.74 9.71
CA LEU A 234 -3.57 -5.89 11.17
C LEU A 234 -3.04 -7.25 11.63
N ARG A 235 -2.81 -8.19 10.71
CA ARG A 235 -2.21 -9.49 11.02
C ARG A 235 -0.69 -9.44 11.14
N ILE A 236 -0.06 -8.41 10.57
CA ILE A 236 1.38 -8.23 10.59
C ILE A 236 1.72 -7.34 11.78
N ARG A 237 2.54 -7.83 12.71
CA ARG A 237 3.05 -7.04 13.83
C ARG A 237 4.22 -6.20 13.32
N ARG A 238 4.33 -4.94 13.75
CA ARG A 238 5.51 -4.13 13.46
C ARG A 238 6.44 -4.14 14.67
N CYS A 239 7.74 -4.25 14.43
CA CYS A 239 8.73 -4.15 15.49
C CYS A 239 8.71 -2.74 16.11
N PRO A 240 8.59 -2.59 17.44
CA PRO A 240 8.60 -1.26 18.08
C PRO A 240 9.97 -0.56 18.00
N GLY A 241 11.04 -1.27 17.64
CA GLY A 241 12.39 -0.70 17.52
C GLY A 241 12.71 -0.18 16.13
N CYS A 242 12.46 -1.00 15.09
CA CYS A 242 12.87 -0.68 13.71
C CYS A 242 11.71 -0.61 12.72
N SER A 243 10.47 -0.76 13.18
CA SER A 243 9.24 -0.75 12.36
C SER A 243 9.14 -1.82 11.26
N ALA A 244 10.08 -2.76 11.21
CA ALA A 244 10.07 -3.90 10.30
C ALA A 244 8.87 -4.81 10.56
N GLU A 245 8.40 -5.46 9.49
CA GLU A 245 7.29 -6.40 9.52
C GLU A 245 7.72 -7.71 10.21
N MET A 246 6.91 -8.18 11.15
CA MET A 246 7.09 -9.41 11.89
C MET A 246 5.79 -10.22 11.87
N GLU A 247 5.89 -11.52 11.66
CA GLU A 247 4.76 -12.42 11.81
C GLU A 247 4.38 -12.56 13.30
N ALA A 248 3.11 -12.84 13.59
CA ALA A 248 2.61 -12.92 14.95
C ALA A 248 3.27 -14.04 15.79
N GLU A 249 3.86 -15.05 15.15
CA GLU A 249 4.50 -16.20 15.80
C GLU A 249 6.01 -15.96 16.07
N TRP A 250 6.58 -14.85 15.58
CA TRP A 250 8.00 -14.58 15.73
C TRP A 250 8.32 -14.04 17.12
N LYS A 251 9.34 -14.62 17.76
CA LYS A 251 9.82 -14.18 19.07
C LYS A 251 10.75 -12.96 19.00
N PHE A 252 11.39 -12.75 17.85
CA PHE A 252 12.39 -11.69 17.64
C PHE A 252 12.26 -11.07 16.25
N CYS A 253 12.61 -9.78 16.15
CA CYS A 253 12.71 -9.08 14.88
C CYS A 253 13.94 -9.54 14.09
N VAL A 254 13.75 -9.93 12.84
CA VAL A 254 14.85 -10.31 11.93
C VAL A 254 15.77 -9.15 11.56
N THR A 255 15.28 -7.90 11.62
CA THR A 255 16.06 -6.71 11.25
C THR A 255 16.88 -6.15 12.40
N CYS A 256 16.35 -6.15 13.63
CA CYS A 256 17.02 -5.49 14.77
C CYS A 256 17.21 -6.37 16.01
N GLY A 257 16.82 -7.65 15.97
CA GLY A 257 17.03 -8.61 17.06
C GLY A 257 16.19 -8.38 18.33
N ARG A 258 15.30 -7.38 18.35
CA ARG A 258 14.46 -7.05 19.52
C ARG A 258 13.33 -8.08 19.67
N SER A 259 12.97 -8.42 20.91
CA SER A 259 11.87 -9.34 21.19
C SER A 259 10.52 -8.77 20.76
N ALA A 260 9.62 -9.65 20.30
CA ALA A 260 8.24 -9.28 20.00
C ALA A 260 7.47 -8.92 21.29
N PRO A 261 6.57 -7.92 21.25
CA PRO A 261 5.66 -7.61 22.36
C PRO A 261 4.51 -8.61 22.48
#